data_AF-A0A7W7LPR4-F1
#
_entry.id   AF-A0A7W7LPR4-F1
#
_cell.length_a   1.000
_cell.length_b   1.000
_cell.length_c   1.000
_cell.angle_alpha   90.00
_cell.angle_beta   90.00
_cell.angle_gamma   90.00
#
_symmetry.space_group_name_H-M   'P 1'
#
loop_
_entity.id
_entity.type
_entity.pdbx_description
1 polymer ?
#
loop_
_entity_poly.entity_id
_entity_poly.type
_entity_poly.pdbx_seq_one_letter_code
_entity_poly.pdbx_strand_id
1 'polypeptide(L)'
;MSQPAVWAERPAAWPKGVIARYLTRAGEALRDPSITVDVVGGGEYHENNIYRCRACGSKSLNSGTNLIYAEEQAHAHAEKCRAVPRPEGV
;
A
#
# COMPACT_ATOMS: atom_id res chain seq x y z
N MET A 1 -10.12 36.29 -10.95
CA MET A 1 -10.68 35.21 -10.13
C MET A 1 -9.52 34.31 -9.73
N SER A 2 -9.00 34.47 -8.50
CA SER A 2 -7.82 33.73 -8.02
C SER A 2 -8.25 32.40 -7.41
N GLN A 3 -7.66 31.30 -7.87
CA GLN A 3 -7.85 29.97 -7.26
C GLN A 3 -7.21 29.95 -5.86
N PRO A 4 -7.81 29.30 -4.84
CA PRO A 4 -7.15 29.12 -3.56
C PRO A 4 -6.01 28.10 -3.69
N ALA A 5 -4.86 28.43 -3.09
CA ALA A 5 -3.74 27.51 -2.97
C ALA A 5 -4.14 26.34 -2.05
N VAL A 6 -4.36 25.15 -2.62
CA VAL A 6 -4.35 23.89 -1.88
C VAL A 6 -2.91 23.61 -1.48
N TRP A 7 -2.54 24.06 -0.29
CA TRP A 7 -1.31 23.67 0.38
C TRP A 7 -1.42 22.16 0.61
N ALA A 8 -0.50 21.39 0.00
CA ALA A 8 -0.47 19.95 0.11
C ALA A 8 -0.49 19.55 1.60
N GLU A 9 -1.58 18.91 2.01
CA GLU A 9 -1.70 18.35 3.34
C GLU A 9 -0.55 17.37 3.55
N ARG A 10 0.16 17.48 4.68
CA ARG A 10 1.24 16.54 5.01
C ARG A 10 0.68 15.13 4.91
N PRO A 11 1.35 14.19 4.20
CA PRO A 11 0.87 12.83 4.09
C PRO A 11 0.61 12.29 5.50
N ALA A 12 -0.58 11.70 5.68
CA ALA A 12 -0.99 11.13 6.97
C ALA A 12 0.12 10.22 7.51
N ALA A 13 0.35 10.30 8.82
CA ALA A 13 1.33 9.44 9.47
C ALA A 13 1.03 7.98 9.12
N TRP A 14 2.08 7.24 8.73
CA TRP A 14 1.91 5.86 8.31
C TRP A 14 1.43 5.00 9.49
N PRO A 15 0.56 4.00 9.24
CA PRO A 15 0.14 3.09 10.29
C PRO A 15 1.34 2.38 10.91
N LYS A 16 1.22 2.06 12.20
CA LYS A 16 2.28 1.38 12.95
C LYS A 16 2.74 0.10 12.24
N GLY A 17 4.05 -0.04 12.07
CA GLY A 17 4.68 -1.21 11.47
C GLY A 17 4.64 -1.24 9.94
N VAL A 18 4.07 -0.24 9.27
CA VAL A 18 4.20 -0.08 7.82
C VAL A 18 5.57 0.56 7.52
N ILE A 19 6.36 -0.12 6.69
CA ILE A 19 7.74 0.27 6.34
C ILE A 19 7.89 0.63 4.86
N ALA A 20 7.02 0.11 3.98
CA ALA A 20 6.86 0.60 2.61
C ALA A 20 5.37 0.60 2.20
N ARG A 21 4.99 1.45 1.25
CA ARG A 21 3.62 1.58 0.73
C ARG A 21 3.69 1.92 -0.75
N TYR A 22 2.96 1.16 -1.55
CA TYR A 22 2.89 1.31 -2.99
C TYR A 22 1.45 1.62 -3.40
N LEU A 23 1.26 2.65 -4.22
CA LEU A 23 -0.05 2.97 -4.82
C LEU A 23 -0.38 1.94 -5.90
N THR A 24 -1.59 1.38 -5.87
CA THR A 24 -2.01 0.43 -6.91
C THR A 24 -2.41 1.15 -8.21
N ARG A 25 -2.45 0.42 -9.33
CA ARG A 25 -3.06 0.92 -10.58
C ARG A 25 -4.51 1.37 -10.40
N ALA A 26 -5.31 0.66 -9.60
CA ALA A 26 -6.67 1.10 -9.27
C ALA A 26 -6.67 2.42 -8.51
N GLY A 27 -5.78 2.58 -7.52
CA GLY A 27 -5.63 3.82 -6.76
C GLY A 27 -5.22 5.00 -7.64
N GLU A 28 -4.29 4.79 -8.56
CA GLU A 28 -3.90 5.79 -9.56
C GLU A 28 -5.09 6.18 -10.46
N ALA A 29 -5.79 5.19 -11.03
CA ALA A 29 -6.90 5.42 -11.95
C ALA A 29 -8.11 6.12 -11.30
N LEU A 30 -8.40 5.79 -10.05
CA LEU A 30 -9.51 6.36 -9.27
C LEU A 30 -9.12 7.62 -8.49
N ARG A 31 -7.82 7.98 -8.49
CA ARG A 31 -7.24 9.03 -7.63
C ARG A 31 -7.56 8.80 -6.15
N ASP A 32 -7.57 7.54 -5.74
CA ASP A 32 -7.86 7.12 -4.36
C ASP A 32 -6.56 6.64 -3.69
N PRO A 33 -5.98 7.45 -2.77
CA PRO A 33 -4.73 7.13 -2.09
C PRO A 33 -4.89 6.02 -1.03
N SER A 34 -6.09 5.52 -0.77
CA SER A 34 -6.34 4.42 0.16
C SER A 34 -6.15 3.03 -0.47
N ILE A 35 -6.14 2.95 -1.81
CA ILE A 35 -6.02 1.71 -2.58
C ILE A 35 -4.52 1.37 -2.76
N THR A 36 -3.91 0.86 -1.71
CA THR A 36 -2.46 0.62 -1.63
C THR A 36 -2.10 -0.82 -1.33
N VAL A 37 -0.82 -1.13 -1.56
CA VAL A 37 -0.14 -2.30 -0.99
C VAL A 37 0.83 -1.82 0.08
N ASP A 38 0.64 -2.28 1.31
CA ASP A 38 1.49 -1.94 2.45
C ASP A 38 2.45 -3.09 2.73
N VAL A 39 3.73 -2.80 2.91
CA VAL A 39 4.70 -3.72 3.52
C VAL A 39 4.71 -3.46 5.01
N VAL A 40 4.43 -4.50 5.79
CA VAL A 40 4.43 -4.48 7.25
C VAL A 40 5.43 -5.47 7.80
N GLY A 41 6.16 -5.08 8.84
CA GLY A 41 7.11 -5.98 9.50
C GLY A 41 8.10 -5.25 10.41
N GLY A 42 9.15 -5.95 10.82
CA GLY A 42 10.17 -5.42 11.73
C GLY A 42 11.24 -4.54 11.08
N GLY A 43 11.34 -4.51 9.75
CA GLY A 43 12.39 -3.78 9.02
C GLY A 43 13.38 -4.68 8.28
N GLU A 44 14.50 -4.11 7.86
CA GLU A 44 15.45 -4.69 6.88
C GLU A 44 15.82 -6.16 7.12
N TYR A 45 16.14 -6.52 8.38
CA TYR A 45 16.63 -7.85 8.76
C TYR A 45 15.59 -8.73 9.45
N HIS A 46 14.30 -8.45 9.26
CA HIS A 46 13.23 -9.22 9.89
C HIS A 46 12.56 -10.18 8.92
N GLU A 47 12.47 -11.45 9.31
CA GLU A 47 11.79 -12.49 8.55
C GLU A 47 10.26 -12.30 8.51
N ASN A 48 9.70 -11.49 9.40
CA ASN A 48 8.25 -11.28 9.48
C ASN A 48 7.72 -10.19 8.54
N ASN A 49 8.53 -9.70 7.59
CA ASN A 49 8.06 -8.73 6.60
C ASN A 49 7.07 -9.40 5.64
N ILE A 50 5.86 -8.83 5.57
CA ILE A 50 4.79 -9.29 4.68
C ILE A 50 4.19 -8.09 3.95
N TYR A 51 3.69 -8.29 2.74
CA TYR A 51 2.86 -7.27 2.08
C TYR A 51 1.37 -7.55 2.30
N ARG A 52 0.55 -6.50 2.26
CA ARG A 52 -0.91 -6.56 2.34
C ARG A 52 -1.52 -5.56 1.36
N CYS A 53 -2.28 -6.06 0.40
CA CYS A 53 -3.07 -5.23 -0.51
C CYS A 53 -4.40 -4.87 0.15
N ARG A 54 -4.66 -3.57 0.31
CA ARG A 54 -5.91 -3.05 0.91
C ARG A 54 -7.12 -3.21 0.00
N ALA A 55 -6.89 -3.39 -1.29
CA ALA A 55 -7.95 -3.47 -2.29
C ALA A 55 -8.53 -4.88 -2.46
N CYS A 56 -7.66 -5.87 -2.70
CA CYS A 56 -8.06 -7.26 -2.98
C CYS A 56 -7.83 -8.22 -1.81
N GLY A 57 -7.17 -7.76 -0.72
CA GLY A 57 -6.85 -8.60 0.43
C GLY A 57 -5.68 -9.57 0.21
N SER A 58 -5.03 -9.57 -0.96
CA SER A 58 -3.82 -10.39 -1.20
C SER A 58 -2.70 -10.03 -0.21
N LYS A 59 -1.98 -11.06 0.23
CA LYS A 59 -0.84 -10.96 1.15
C LYS A 59 0.22 -11.98 0.78
N SER A 60 1.47 -11.76 1.18
CA SER A 60 2.51 -12.80 1.04
C SER A 60 2.16 -14.03 1.89
N LEU A 61 2.42 -15.21 1.33
CA LEU A 61 2.06 -16.50 1.94
C LEU A 61 3.06 -16.96 3.00
N ASN A 62 4.29 -16.45 2.95
CA ASN A 62 5.37 -16.86 3.85
C ASN A 62 5.85 -15.65 4.67
N SER A 63 5.59 -15.69 5.97
CA SER A 63 6.42 -15.01 6.96
C SER A 63 7.80 -15.70 6.94
N GLY A 64 8.79 -15.04 6.36
CA GLY A 64 10.15 -15.54 6.19
C GLY A 64 11.02 -14.66 5.28
N THR A 65 10.42 -13.73 4.54
CA THR A 65 11.11 -12.94 3.51
C THR A 65 11.80 -11.71 4.07
N ASN A 66 13.07 -11.50 3.67
CA ASN A 66 13.77 -10.24 3.94
C ASN A 66 12.99 -9.06 3.32
N LEU A 67 13.31 -7.84 3.76
CA LEU A 67 12.60 -6.64 3.31
C LEU A 67 12.54 -6.52 1.79
N ILE A 68 13.66 -6.78 1.12
CA ILE A 68 13.80 -6.66 -0.34
C ILE A 68 12.73 -7.48 -1.06
N TYR A 69 12.57 -8.76 -0.69
CA TYR A 69 11.57 -9.61 -1.35
C TYR A 69 10.13 -9.17 -1.04
N ALA A 70 9.85 -8.72 0.18
CA ALA A 70 8.53 -8.22 0.54
C ALA A 70 8.18 -6.95 -0.25
N GLU A 71 9.14 -6.06 -0.47
CA GLU A 71 9.03 -4.86 -1.30
C GLU A 71 8.84 -5.20 -2.78
N GLU A 72 9.62 -6.12 -3.34
CA GLU A 72 9.49 -6.56 -4.74
C GLU A 72 8.10 -7.14 -5.01
N GLN A 73 7.59 -8.01 -4.13
CA GLN A 73 6.26 -8.58 -4.26
C GLN A 73 5.17 -7.52 -4.12
N ALA A 74 5.33 -6.60 -3.16
CA ALA A 74 4.38 -5.51 -2.95
C ALA A 74 4.29 -4.60 -4.17
N HIS A 75 5.45 -4.21 -4.72
CA HIS A 75 5.54 -3.38 -5.91
C HIS A 75 4.94 -4.08 -7.13
N ALA A 76 5.35 -5.32 -7.41
CA ALA A 76 4.84 -6.10 -8.53
C ALA A 76 3.33 -6.32 -8.46
N HIS A 77 2.78 -6.47 -7.25
CA HIS A 77 1.33 -6.53 -7.06
C HIS A 77 0.66 -5.18 -7.32
N ALA A 78 1.21 -4.09 -6.78
CA ALA A 78 0.66 -2.74 -6.92
C ALA A 78 0.54 -2.30 -8.39
N GLU A 79 1.55 -2.61 -9.22
CA GLU A 79 1.57 -2.30 -10.65
C GLU A 79 0.48 -2.99 -11.47
N LYS A 80 -0.12 -4.07 -10.92
CA LYS A 80 -1.10 -4.91 -11.62
C LYS A 80 -2.47 -4.89 -10.97
N CYS A 81 -2.56 -4.53 -9.70
CA CYS A 81 -3.81 -4.57 -8.95
C CYS A 81 -4.81 -3.55 -9.50
N ARG A 82 -5.91 -4.07 -10.06
CA ARG A 82 -7.07 -3.32 -10.54
C ARG A 82 -8.30 -3.52 -9.66
N ALA A 83 -8.14 -4.14 -8.49
CA ALA A 83 -9.25 -4.34 -7.58
C ALA A 83 -9.70 -2.99 -7.03
N VAL A 84 -11.01 -2.79 -7.02
CA VAL A 84 -11.64 -1.65 -6.36
C VAL A 84 -12.16 -2.16 -5.01
N PRO A 85 -11.86 -1.48 -3.89
CA PRO A 85 -12.41 -1.83 -2.60
C PRO A 85 -13.93 -1.92 -2.70
N ARG A 86 -14.52 -2.92 -2.05
CA ARG A 86 -15.97 -2.99 -1.95
C ARG A 86 -16.45 -1.72 -1.22
N PRO A 87 -17.43 -0.96 -1.77
CA PRO A 87 -18.02 0.12 -1.01
C PRO A 87 -18.60 -0.48 0.27
N GLU A 88 -18.20 0.03 1.44
CA GLU A 88 -18.71 -0.46 2.71
C GLU A 88 -20.22 -0.21 2.74
N GLY A 89 -20.99 -1.29 2.90
CA GLY A 89 -22.43 -1.27 2.78
C GLY A 89 -23.08 -2.64 2.93
N VAL A 90 -22.77 -3.35 4.02
CA VAL A 90 -23.70 -4.22 4.78
C VAL A 90 -23.19 -4.41 6.20
#